data_AF-A0AAD4F694-F1
#
_entry.id   AF-A0AAD4F694-F1
#
_cell.length_a   1.000
_cell.length_b   1.000
_cell.length_c   1.000
_cell.angle_alpha   90.00
_cell.angle_beta   90.00
_cell.angle_gamma   90.00
#
_symmetry.space_group_name_H-M   'P 1'
#
loop_
_entity.id
_entity.type
_entity.pdbx_description
1 polymer ?
#
loop_
_entity_poly.entity_id
_entity_poly.type
_entity_poly.pdbx_seq_one_letter_code
_entity_poly.pdbx_strand_id
1 'polypeptide(L)'
;MEQTRGCWGGCDAAYAGLCRSVDIEVLHVDKANKRLQVCKALEDDHVKTAITVMADDDVEWPSTLMPWLLAPFEEDRMGGVGTCQRVKRVHDGDVMTRVYNWLGAAYIERRNFEISATHNIDGGTSCMSGRTGAYRTEILKSYSFLANFKNEKWGRYILNADDDNCVTRWLVAHQWQTWIQYERECEIETTLENSTKFLYQCSRWARSNWRSNWTSLVRERYVLRQQPWCTYALHIATFTSLAFLVDPLLLFSCWWGTENWEPRNRYILLGAEIAFMFGFTKVVKLVGLFRRNPSDIMFLPVSILFGYFHGLIKLWALFTLKETSWGSREDGDEHNTFRLQEKPPRSQAMATPLGPDLPKAMRYSRTSQARRLGMSSEKYEFIGCGVTRNVVYPKATQPAVH
;
A
#
# COMPACT_ATOMS: atom_id res chain seq x y z
N MET A 1 4.68 -28.16 -17.79
CA MET A 1 4.01 -27.13 -18.61
C MET A 1 2.82 -27.78 -19.25
N GLU A 2 1.64 -27.57 -18.68
CA GLU A 2 0.37 -28.02 -19.24
C GLU A 2 -0.43 -26.75 -19.48
N GLN A 3 -0.52 -26.32 -20.73
CA GLN A 3 -1.14 -25.06 -21.12
C GLN A 3 -2.64 -25.35 -21.37
N THR A 4 -3.46 -25.19 -20.34
CA THR A 4 -4.91 -25.41 -20.43
C THR A 4 -5.59 -24.16 -20.96
N ARG A 5 -5.98 -24.19 -22.24
CA ARG A 5 -6.82 -23.15 -22.85
C ARG A 5 -8.28 -23.37 -22.42
N GLY A 6 -8.81 -22.51 -21.56
CA GLY A 6 -10.22 -22.51 -21.16
C GLY A 6 -10.90 -21.20 -21.49
N CYS A 7 -12.04 -21.24 -22.18
CA CYS A 7 -12.96 -20.11 -22.31
C CYS A 7 -13.93 -20.11 -21.13
N TRP A 8 -13.93 -19.06 -20.32
CA TRP A 8 -14.93 -18.85 -19.27
C TRP A 8 -15.88 -17.72 -19.68
N GLY A 9 -17.18 -18.04 -19.70
CA GLY A 9 -18.25 -17.21 -20.24
C GLY A 9 -18.86 -16.27 -19.22
N GLY A 10 -19.01 -15.01 -19.65
CA GLY A 10 -19.70 -13.94 -18.95
C GLY A 10 -19.60 -12.63 -19.75
N CYS A 11 -19.78 -12.71 -21.08
CA CYS A 11 -19.84 -11.51 -21.92
C CYS A 11 -21.30 -11.13 -22.14
N ASP A 12 -21.69 -9.96 -21.65
CA ASP A 12 -22.90 -9.28 -22.09
C ASP A 12 -22.95 -9.23 -23.62
N ALA A 13 -24.15 -9.37 -24.20
CA ALA A 13 -24.37 -9.46 -25.64
C ALA A 13 -23.80 -8.26 -26.44
N ALA A 14 -23.49 -7.14 -25.79
CA ALA A 14 -22.85 -5.97 -26.39
C ALA A 14 -21.34 -6.14 -26.64
N TYR A 15 -20.68 -7.15 -26.04
CA TYR A 15 -19.22 -7.37 -26.12
C TYR A 15 -18.84 -8.71 -26.76
N ALA A 16 -19.80 -9.44 -27.33
CA ALA A 16 -19.57 -10.76 -27.94
C ALA A 16 -18.50 -10.78 -29.06
N GLY A 17 -18.21 -9.63 -29.70
CA GLY A 17 -17.16 -9.49 -30.71
C GLY A 17 -15.74 -9.27 -30.17
N LEU A 18 -15.58 -9.10 -28.85
CA LEU A 18 -14.32 -8.72 -28.18
C LEU A 18 -13.81 -9.79 -27.20
N CYS A 19 -14.34 -11.02 -27.26
CA CYS A 19 -13.79 -12.18 -26.56
C CYS A 19 -12.42 -12.55 -27.16
N ARG A 20 -11.40 -11.75 -26.87
CA ARG A 20 -10.00 -12.18 -27.03
C ARG A 20 -9.81 -13.36 -26.10
N SER A 21 -9.31 -14.47 -26.64
CA SER A 21 -8.90 -15.62 -25.83
C SER A 21 -7.93 -15.15 -24.75
N VAL A 22 -8.31 -15.30 -23.48
CA VAL A 22 -7.41 -15.05 -22.36
C VAL A 22 -6.44 -16.22 -22.30
N ASP A 23 -5.14 -15.94 -22.45
CA ASP A 23 -4.11 -16.95 -22.22
C ASP A 23 -3.86 -17.03 -20.72
N ILE A 24 -4.01 -18.22 -20.16
CA ILE A 24 -3.88 -18.48 -18.72
C ILE A 24 -2.73 -19.46 -18.55
N GLU A 25 -1.70 -19.03 -17.85
CA GLU A 25 -0.59 -19.87 -17.43
C GLU A 25 -0.62 -20.05 -15.91
N VAL A 26 -0.57 -21.29 -15.44
CA VAL A 26 -0.55 -21.62 -14.01
C VAL A 26 0.86 -22.07 -13.63
N LEU A 27 1.47 -21.31 -12.72
CA LEU A 27 2.79 -21.59 -12.17
C LEU A 27 2.67 -21.95 -10.70
N HIS A 28 3.64 -22.72 -10.18
CA HIS A 28 3.70 -23.07 -8.77
C HIS A 28 5.13 -22.95 -8.24
N VAL A 29 5.23 -22.91 -6.93
CA VAL A 29 6.48 -23.02 -6.17
C VAL A 29 6.26 -23.99 -5.03
N ASP A 30 7.32 -24.69 -4.61
CA ASP A 30 7.21 -25.75 -3.60
C ASP A 30 6.84 -25.25 -2.20
N LYS A 31 6.91 -23.94 -1.96
CA LYS A 31 6.71 -23.32 -0.65
C LYS A 31 5.62 -22.26 -0.73
N ALA A 32 4.65 -22.34 0.17
CA ALA A 32 3.62 -21.31 0.36
C ALA A 32 4.25 -19.96 0.78
N ASN A 33 4.51 -19.11 -0.21
CA ASN A 33 5.08 -17.78 0.00
C ASN A 33 4.73 -16.86 -1.18
N LYS A 34 3.88 -15.85 -0.92
CA LYS A 34 3.42 -14.89 -1.93
C LYS A 34 4.57 -14.23 -2.69
N ARG A 35 5.66 -13.86 -2.00
CA ARG A 35 6.80 -13.20 -2.65
C ARG A 35 7.54 -14.14 -3.60
N LEU A 36 7.72 -15.41 -3.22
CA LEU A 36 8.34 -16.41 -4.10
C LEU A 36 7.46 -16.71 -5.31
N GLN A 37 6.13 -16.81 -5.12
CA GLN A 37 5.16 -16.99 -6.20
C GLN A 37 5.22 -15.84 -7.21
N VAL A 38 5.20 -14.59 -6.72
CA VAL A 38 5.33 -13.39 -7.56
C VAL A 38 6.66 -13.39 -8.31
N CYS A 39 7.78 -13.72 -7.63
CA CYS A 39 9.06 -13.82 -8.32
C CYS A 39 9.07 -14.89 -9.40
N LYS A 40 8.46 -16.07 -9.16
CA LYS A 40 8.40 -17.13 -10.17
C LYS A 40 7.62 -16.70 -11.41
N ALA A 41 6.53 -15.95 -11.21
CA ALA A 41 5.76 -15.38 -12.32
C ALA A 41 6.52 -14.29 -13.11
N LEU A 42 7.49 -13.61 -12.50
CA LEU A 42 8.29 -12.57 -13.14
C LEU A 42 9.58 -13.12 -13.81
N GLU A 43 9.96 -14.35 -13.48
CA GLU A 43 11.08 -15.07 -14.10
C GLU A 43 10.70 -15.60 -15.50
N ASP A 44 11.68 -16.13 -16.23
CA ASP A 44 11.51 -16.97 -17.43
C ASP A 44 10.55 -16.42 -18.51
N ASP A 45 10.50 -15.10 -18.66
CA ASP A 45 9.75 -14.36 -19.70
C ASP A 45 8.24 -14.64 -19.81
N HIS A 46 7.63 -15.12 -18.72
CA HIS A 46 6.16 -15.30 -18.61
C HIS A 46 5.40 -13.98 -18.79
N VAL A 47 5.89 -12.89 -18.19
CA VAL A 47 5.30 -11.55 -18.34
C VAL A 47 6.02 -10.77 -19.45
N LYS A 48 5.31 -10.40 -20.51
CA LYS A 48 5.87 -9.71 -21.69
C LYS A 48 5.36 -8.28 -21.87
N THR A 49 4.33 -7.89 -21.14
CA THR A 49 3.75 -6.55 -21.19
C THR A 49 4.65 -5.53 -20.49
N ALA A 50 4.49 -4.24 -20.83
CA ALA A 50 5.24 -3.15 -20.19
C ALA A 50 4.76 -2.86 -18.76
N ILE A 51 3.50 -3.20 -18.47
CA ILE A 51 2.86 -3.03 -17.17
C ILE A 51 2.44 -4.42 -16.65
N THR A 52 2.73 -4.67 -15.37
CA THR A 52 2.29 -5.85 -14.63
C THR A 52 1.23 -5.42 -13.63
N VAL A 53 0.05 -6.05 -13.66
CA VAL A 53 -0.98 -5.87 -12.64
C VAL A 53 -0.96 -7.06 -11.70
N MET A 54 -0.77 -6.79 -10.41
CA MET A 54 -0.85 -7.79 -9.34
C MET A 54 -2.21 -7.67 -8.67
N ALA A 55 -2.88 -8.79 -8.44
CA ALA A 55 -4.14 -8.84 -7.69
C ALA A 55 -4.18 -10.02 -6.71
N ASP A 56 -4.88 -9.82 -5.59
CA ASP A 56 -5.27 -10.89 -4.69
C ASP A 56 -6.47 -11.66 -5.28
N ASP A 57 -6.64 -12.91 -4.85
CA ASP A 57 -7.64 -13.85 -5.36
C ASP A 57 -9.08 -13.57 -4.91
N ASP A 58 -9.26 -12.69 -3.93
CA ASP A 58 -10.56 -12.32 -3.36
C ASP A 58 -11.06 -10.94 -3.83
N VAL A 59 -10.50 -10.42 -4.93
CA VAL A 59 -10.78 -9.07 -5.44
C VAL A 59 -11.62 -9.11 -6.70
N GLU A 60 -12.70 -8.34 -6.69
CA GLU A 60 -13.60 -8.13 -7.83
C GLU A 60 -13.27 -6.79 -8.50
N TRP A 61 -13.01 -6.83 -9.81
CA TRP A 61 -12.69 -5.66 -10.63
C TRP A 61 -13.93 -5.16 -11.38
N PRO A 62 -14.21 -3.84 -11.38
CA PRO A 62 -15.21 -3.30 -12.29
C PRO A 62 -14.72 -3.39 -13.74
N SER A 63 -15.64 -3.53 -14.69
CA SER A 63 -15.31 -3.57 -16.12
C SER A 63 -14.59 -2.30 -16.62
N THR A 64 -14.73 -1.19 -15.89
CA THR A 64 -14.08 0.09 -16.17
C THR A 64 -12.66 0.21 -15.60
N LEU A 65 -12.15 -0.78 -14.86
CA LEU A 65 -10.89 -0.63 -14.11
C LEU A 65 -9.68 -0.31 -14.99
N MET A 66 -9.47 -1.06 -16.08
CA MET A 66 -8.21 -1.05 -16.82
C MET A 66 -7.84 0.32 -17.40
N PRO A 67 -8.72 1.05 -18.12
CA PRO A 67 -8.39 2.39 -18.61
C PRO A 67 -7.94 3.36 -17.51
N TRP A 68 -8.62 3.34 -16.37
CA TRP A 68 -8.33 4.25 -15.25
C TRP A 68 -7.07 3.87 -14.48
N LEU A 69 -6.82 2.58 -14.30
CA LEU A 69 -5.61 2.08 -13.65
C LEU A 69 -4.36 2.35 -14.50
N LEU A 70 -4.49 2.31 -15.83
CA LEU A 70 -3.37 2.49 -16.76
C LEU A 70 -3.08 3.96 -17.10
N ALA A 71 -4.07 4.86 -16.99
CA ALA A 71 -3.91 6.27 -17.36
C ALA A 71 -2.69 6.98 -16.74
N PRO A 72 -2.33 6.79 -15.45
CA PRO A 72 -1.17 7.48 -14.89
C PRO A 72 0.18 7.04 -15.47
N PHE A 73 0.26 5.91 -16.17
CA PHE A 73 1.50 5.45 -16.82
C PHE A 73 1.86 6.20 -18.11
N GLU A 74 1.02 7.14 -18.55
CA GLU A 74 1.41 8.13 -19.56
C GLU A 74 2.62 8.97 -19.11
N GLU A 75 2.81 9.13 -17.79
CA GLU A 75 4.01 9.72 -17.22
C GLU A 75 5.12 8.66 -17.09
N ASP A 76 6.26 8.90 -17.75
CA ASP A 76 7.39 7.97 -17.79
C ASP A 76 7.91 7.62 -16.39
N ARG A 77 7.83 8.56 -15.43
CA ARG A 77 8.29 8.36 -14.05
C ARG A 77 7.26 7.69 -13.14
N MET A 78 6.07 7.34 -13.62
CA MET A 78 5.07 6.61 -12.85
C MET A 78 5.49 5.15 -12.67
N GLY A 79 5.90 4.76 -11.46
CA GLY A 79 6.39 3.41 -11.17
C GLY A 79 5.29 2.45 -10.72
N GLY A 80 4.26 2.95 -10.03
CA GLY A 80 3.14 2.12 -9.59
C GLY A 80 1.87 2.89 -9.32
N VAL A 81 0.74 2.26 -9.63
CA VAL A 81 -0.61 2.81 -9.48
C VAL A 81 -1.45 1.82 -8.68
N GLY A 82 -2.04 2.29 -7.58
CA GLY A 82 -3.01 1.52 -6.80
C GLY A 82 -4.44 1.98 -7.05
N THR A 83 -5.37 1.17 -6.55
CA THR A 83 -6.81 1.36 -6.74
C THR A 83 -7.49 1.89 -5.48
N CYS A 84 -8.67 2.48 -5.69
CA CYS A 84 -9.61 2.74 -4.62
C CYS A 84 -10.23 1.42 -4.15
N GLN A 85 -10.23 1.16 -2.85
CA GLN A 85 -10.74 -0.11 -2.31
C GLN A 85 -12.11 0.04 -1.64
N ARG A 86 -12.95 -0.98 -1.78
CA ARG A 86 -14.22 -1.11 -1.05
C ARG A 86 -14.32 -2.51 -0.47
N VAL A 87 -15.00 -2.63 0.66
CA VAL A 87 -15.30 -3.92 1.27
C VAL A 87 -16.70 -4.33 0.85
N LYS A 88 -16.83 -5.55 0.32
CA LYS A 88 -18.12 -6.13 -0.01
C LYS A 88 -19.00 -6.18 1.24
N ARG A 89 -20.15 -5.51 1.20
CA ARG A 89 -21.03 -5.34 2.36
C ARG A 89 -21.85 -6.61 2.59
N VAL A 90 -21.92 -7.05 3.84
CA VAL A 90 -22.76 -8.17 4.29
C VAL A 90 -23.99 -7.57 4.98
N HIS A 91 -25.16 -7.73 4.35
CA HIS A 91 -26.42 -7.19 4.87
C HIS A 91 -27.29 -8.24 5.59
N ASP A 92 -27.26 -9.49 5.11
CA ASP A 92 -28.12 -10.59 5.60
C ASP A 92 -27.50 -11.43 6.72
N GLY A 93 -26.32 -11.04 7.22
CA GLY A 93 -25.63 -11.73 8.30
C GLY A 93 -26.16 -11.38 9.70
N ASP A 94 -25.78 -12.17 10.70
CA ASP A 94 -26.05 -11.84 12.09
C ASP A 94 -25.41 -10.49 12.50
N VAL A 95 -25.86 -9.93 13.62
CA VAL A 95 -25.44 -8.60 14.08
C VAL A 95 -23.92 -8.49 14.23
N MET A 96 -23.25 -9.52 14.75
CA MET A 96 -21.80 -9.48 14.97
C MET A 96 -21.04 -9.58 13.64
N THR A 97 -21.49 -10.43 12.72
CA THR A 97 -20.94 -10.50 11.36
C THR A 97 -21.04 -9.15 10.66
N ARG A 98 -22.19 -8.47 10.76
CA ARG A 98 -22.41 -7.14 10.19
C ARG A 98 -21.50 -6.08 10.83
N VAL A 99 -21.30 -6.17 12.15
CA VAL A 99 -20.39 -5.28 12.88
C VAL A 99 -18.94 -5.45 12.39
N TYR A 100 -18.40 -6.68 12.35
CA TYR A 100 -17.03 -6.90 11.88
C TYR A 100 -16.86 -6.50 10.41
N ASN A 101 -17.81 -6.86 9.54
CA ASN A 101 -17.80 -6.44 8.15
C ASN A 101 -17.81 -4.91 8.01
N TRP A 102 -18.59 -4.20 8.83
CA TRP A 102 -18.59 -2.73 8.86
C TRP A 102 -17.29 -2.14 9.41
N LEU A 103 -16.70 -2.72 10.46
CA LEU A 103 -15.40 -2.28 10.98
C LEU A 103 -14.30 -2.42 9.91
N GLY A 104 -14.34 -3.49 9.11
CA GLY A 104 -13.48 -3.66 7.93
C GLY A 104 -13.70 -2.57 6.87
N ALA A 105 -14.97 -2.29 6.52
CA ALA A 105 -15.30 -1.22 5.58
C ALA A 105 -14.82 0.16 6.06
N ALA A 106 -15.04 0.47 7.33
CA ALA A 106 -14.57 1.69 7.97
C ALA A 106 -13.03 1.79 7.99
N TYR A 107 -12.32 0.67 8.14
CA TYR A 107 -10.86 0.62 8.07
C TYR A 107 -10.36 1.01 6.67
N ILE A 108 -10.94 0.42 5.63
CA ILE A 108 -10.59 0.70 4.23
C ILE A 108 -10.97 2.13 3.85
N GLU A 109 -12.13 2.63 4.27
CA GLU A 109 -12.57 4.00 3.99
C GLU A 109 -11.60 5.03 4.59
N ARG A 110 -11.18 4.83 5.85
CA ARG A 110 -10.17 5.69 6.48
C ARG A 110 -8.85 5.67 5.73
N ARG A 111 -8.38 4.49 5.32
CA ARG A 111 -7.14 4.34 4.56
C ARG A 111 -7.23 5.09 3.24
N ASN A 112 -8.32 4.92 2.50
CA ASN A 112 -8.56 5.61 1.24
C ASN A 112 -8.53 7.13 1.39
N PHE A 113 -9.20 7.66 2.42
CA PHE A 113 -9.19 9.09 2.73
C PHE A 113 -7.75 9.57 2.99
N GLU A 114 -6.99 8.83 3.79
CA GLU A 114 -5.61 9.18 4.15
C GLU A 114 -4.66 9.15 2.96
N ILE A 115 -4.63 8.06 2.19
CA ILE A 115 -3.71 7.90 1.07
C ILE A 115 -4.06 8.80 -0.11
N SER A 116 -5.35 9.05 -0.37
CA SER A 116 -5.74 9.97 -1.46
C SER A 116 -5.31 11.40 -1.11
N ALA A 117 -5.50 11.83 0.13
CA ALA A 117 -5.07 13.14 0.59
C ALA A 117 -3.55 13.32 0.47
N THR A 118 -2.74 12.36 0.91
CA THR A 118 -1.28 12.49 0.85
C THR A 118 -0.75 12.45 -0.59
N HIS A 119 -1.28 11.59 -1.46
CA HIS A 119 -0.90 11.59 -2.87
C HIS A 119 -1.19 12.92 -3.57
N ASN A 120 -2.33 13.55 -3.28
CA ASN A 120 -2.67 14.85 -3.87
C ASN A 120 -1.80 16.01 -3.34
N ILE A 121 -1.17 15.86 -2.18
CA ILE A 121 -0.33 16.90 -1.57
C ILE A 121 1.14 16.75 -1.97
N ASP A 122 1.71 15.55 -1.80
CA ASP A 122 3.14 15.31 -2.04
C ASP A 122 3.44 14.01 -2.78
N GLY A 123 2.43 13.38 -3.38
CA GLY A 123 2.58 12.11 -4.09
C GLY A 123 2.85 10.90 -3.20
N GLY A 124 2.80 11.07 -1.87
CA GLY A 124 3.29 10.06 -0.95
C GLY A 124 2.26 9.07 -0.41
N THR A 125 2.73 7.87 -0.09
CA THR A 125 1.98 6.88 0.70
C THR A 125 2.90 6.04 1.57
N SER A 126 2.37 5.50 2.66
CA SER A 126 3.08 4.52 3.47
C SER A 126 3.10 3.13 2.85
N CYS A 127 2.07 2.79 2.06
CA CYS A 127 1.88 1.48 1.47
C CYS A 127 0.82 1.56 0.35
N MET A 128 1.18 1.16 -0.86
CA MET A 128 0.22 0.77 -1.88
C MET A 128 -0.30 -0.63 -1.55
N SER A 129 -1.59 -0.88 -1.76
CA SER A 129 -2.20 -2.12 -1.25
C SER A 129 -1.91 -3.32 -2.15
N GLY A 130 -1.69 -4.48 -1.53
CA GLY A 130 -1.54 -5.75 -2.25
C GLY A 130 -2.78 -6.29 -2.99
N ARG A 131 -4.00 -5.76 -2.73
CA ARG A 131 -5.25 -6.25 -3.34
C ARG A 131 -5.26 -6.07 -4.85
N THR A 132 -4.90 -4.89 -5.32
CA THR A 132 -4.69 -4.62 -6.75
C THR A 132 -3.72 -3.46 -6.89
N GLY A 133 -2.66 -3.68 -7.66
CA GLY A 133 -1.70 -2.64 -8.01
C GLY A 133 -1.07 -2.92 -9.37
N ALA A 134 -0.94 -1.88 -10.18
CA ALA A 134 -0.22 -1.91 -11.44
C ALA A 134 1.18 -1.33 -11.25
N TYR A 135 2.16 -1.89 -11.93
CA TYR A 135 3.57 -1.50 -11.82
C TYR A 135 4.26 -1.59 -13.18
N ARG A 136 5.26 -0.74 -13.42
CA ARG A 136 6.14 -0.94 -14.59
C ARG A 136 6.87 -2.27 -14.46
N THR A 137 6.77 -3.11 -15.49
CA THR A 137 7.36 -4.45 -15.49
C THR A 137 8.88 -4.39 -15.39
N GLU A 138 9.52 -3.35 -15.94
CA GLU A 138 10.98 -3.16 -15.83
C GLU A 138 11.45 -3.02 -14.37
N ILE A 139 10.61 -2.45 -13.50
CA ILE A 139 10.91 -2.32 -12.07
C ILE A 139 10.88 -3.70 -11.42
N LEU A 140 9.76 -4.41 -11.62
CA LEU A 140 9.51 -5.71 -10.99
C LEU A 140 10.47 -6.81 -11.49
N LYS A 141 10.89 -6.75 -12.76
CA LYS A 141 11.89 -7.67 -13.33
C LYS A 141 13.33 -7.29 -13.01
N SER A 142 13.60 -6.10 -12.46
CA SER A 142 14.97 -5.68 -12.20
C SER A 142 15.65 -6.61 -11.18
N TYR A 143 16.91 -6.96 -11.44
CA TYR A 143 17.69 -7.84 -10.56
C TYR A 143 17.75 -7.29 -9.13
N SER A 144 17.94 -5.97 -8.98
CA SER A 144 17.96 -5.28 -7.69
C SER A 144 16.64 -5.38 -6.94
N PHE A 145 15.51 -5.26 -7.63
CA PHE A 145 14.19 -5.39 -7.01
C PHE A 145 13.96 -6.83 -6.56
N LEU A 146 14.10 -7.82 -7.45
CA LEU A 146 13.87 -9.23 -7.12
C LEU A 146 14.78 -9.70 -5.99
N ALA A 147 16.05 -9.29 -5.97
CA ALA A 147 16.97 -9.60 -4.89
C ALA A 147 16.51 -8.99 -3.56
N ASN A 148 16.03 -7.74 -3.55
CA ASN A 148 15.51 -7.10 -2.34
C ASN A 148 14.20 -7.76 -1.87
N PHE A 149 13.26 -7.97 -2.77
CA PHE A 149 11.93 -8.51 -2.51
C PHE A 149 11.99 -9.91 -1.90
N LYS A 150 12.87 -10.79 -2.42
CA LYS A 150 13.09 -12.15 -1.89
C LYS A 150 13.82 -12.18 -0.54
N ASN A 151 14.67 -11.20 -0.25
CA ASN A 151 15.62 -11.26 0.86
C ASN A 151 15.38 -10.20 1.95
N GLU A 152 14.25 -9.48 1.91
CA GLU A 152 13.93 -8.50 2.94
C GLU A 152 13.86 -9.16 4.32
N LYS A 153 14.40 -8.48 5.33
CA LYS A 153 14.47 -8.99 6.70
C LYS A 153 13.95 -8.00 7.71
N TRP A 154 13.32 -8.53 8.74
CA TRP A 154 13.09 -7.83 9.99
C TRP A 154 13.89 -8.50 11.12
N GLY A 155 14.89 -7.79 11.62
CA GLY A 155 15.87 -8.38 12.54
C GLY A 155 16.66 -9.48 11.84
N ARG A 156 16.58 -10.70 12.35
CA ARG A 156 17.30 -11.87 11.81
C ARG A 156 16.50 -12.66 10.77
N TYR A 157 15.17 -12.49 10.76
CA TYR A 157 14.25 -13.35 10.01
C TYR A 157 13.86 -12.74 8.67
N ILE A 158 13.63 -13.60 7.69
CA ILE A 158 13.05 -13.21 6.39
C ILE A 158 11.61 -12.76 6.63
N LEU A 159 11.24 -11.66 5.97
CA LEU A 159 9.91 -11.09 6.03
C LEU A 159 9.04 -11.68 4.91
N ASN A 160 8.13 -12.59 5.28
CA ASN A 160 7.20 -13.21 4.33
C ASN A 160 5.92 -12.38 4.12
N ALA A 161 5.56 -11.57 5.12
CA ALA A 161 4.51 -10.57 5.03
C ALA A 161 5.02 -9.29 4.34
N ASP A 162 4.16 -8.27 4.23
CA ASP A 162 4.55 -6.90 3.89
C ASP A 162 5.13 -6.76 2.47
N ASP A 163 4.72 -7.62 1.53
CA ASP A 163 5.13 -7.58 0.12
C ASP A 163 4.83 -6.22 -0.51
N ASP A 164 3.62 -5.72 -0.30
CA ASP A 164 3.13 -4.45 -0.81
C ASP A 164 3.91 -3.23 -0.25
N ASN A 165 4.29 -3.29 1.02
CA ASN A 165 5.17 -2.34 1.68
C ASN A 165 6.58 -2.38 1.12
N CYS A 166 7.11 -3.58 0.83
CA CYS A 166 8.42 -3.74 0.18
C CYS A 166 8.47 -3.02 -1.16
N VAL A 167 7.45 -3.24 -2.01
CA VAL A 167 7.35 -2.60 -3.32
C VAL A 167 7.26 -1.08 -3.17
N THR A 168 6.38 -0.60 -2.29
CA THR A 168 6.19 0.84 -2.06
C THR A 168 7.49 1.53 -1.63
N ARG A 169 8.19 0.97 -0.63
CA ARG A 169 9.45 1.54 -0.14
C ARG A 169 10.54 1.51 -1.21
N TRP A 170 10.58 0.45 -2.03
CA TRP A 170 11.53 0.36 -3.13
C TRP A 170 11.30 1.47 -4.17
N LEU A 171 10.05 1.73 -4.55
CA LEU A 171 9.71 2.81 -5.49
C LEU A 171 10.17 4.17 -4.98
N VAL A 172 9.87 4.49 -3.71
CA VAL A 172 10.32 5.74 -3.08
C VAL A 172 11.85 5.84 -3.02
N ALA A 173 12.53 4.75 -2.67
CA ALA A 173 14.00 4.72 -2.61
C ALA A 173 14.68 4.98 -3.96
N HIS A 174 14.01 4.65 -5.06
CA HIS A 174 14.51 4.84 -6.43
C HIS A 174 13.85 6.02 -7.16
N GLN A 175 13.12 6.87 -6.43
CA GLN A 175 12.47 8.09 -6.92
C GLN A 175 11.50 7.84 -8.10
N TRP A 176 10.80 6.71 -8.04
CA TRP A 176 9.63 6.47 -8.88
C TRP A 176 8.42 7.15 -8.26
N GLN A 177 7.55 7.70 -9.11
CA GLN A 177 6.28 8.25 -8.67
C GLN A 177 5.28 7.12 -8.40
N THR A 178 4.37 7.39 -7.46
CA THR A 178 3.24 6.52 -7.15
C THR A 178 1.95 7.29 -7.24
N TRP A 179 0.87 6.61 -7.59
CA TRP A 179 -0.46 7.21 -7.64
C TRP A 179 -1.53 6.26 -7.08
N ILE A 180 -2.60 6.82 -6.53
CA ILE A 180 -3.80 6.06 -6.16
C ILE A 180 -4.96 6.66 -6.93
N GLN A 181 -5.55 5.84 -7.80
CA GLN A 181 -6.70 6.29 -8.57
C GLN A 181 -7.96 6.21 -7.70
N TYR A 182 -8.36 7.36 -7.17
CA TYR A 182 -9.49 7.50 -6.25
C TYR A 182 -10.78 7.88 -6.97
N GLU A 183 -11.13 7.13 -8.02
CA GLU A 183 -12.35 7.34 -8.81
C GLU A 183 -13.24 6.10 -8.79
N ARG A 184 -14.55 6.29 -8.96
CA ARG A 184 -15.54 5.21 -8.85
C ARG A 184 -15.30 4.10 -9.87
N GLU A 185 -14.81 4.46 -11.05
CA GLU A 185 -14.50 3.55 -12.15
C GLU A 185 -13.27 2.67 -11.87
N CYS A 186 -12.46 3.05 -10.87
CA CYS A 186 -11.28 2.32 -10.38
C CYS A 186 -11.50 1.79 -8.94
N GLU A 187 -12.77 1.67 -8.51
CA GLU A 187 -13.13 1.07 -7.23
C GLU A 187 -13.18 -0.46 -7.33
N ILE A 188 -12.23 -1.14 -6.69
CA ILE A 188 -12.25 -2.59 -6.53
C ILE A 188 -13.04 -2.99 -5.28
N GLU A 189 -13.65 -4.17 -5.31
CA GLU A 189 -14.28 -4.77 -4.12
C GLU A 189 -13.44 -5.94 -3.61
N THR A 190 -13.28 -6.05 -2.29
CA THR A 190 -12.54 -7.13 -1.61
C THR A 190 -13.33 -7.62 -0.41
N THR A 191 -13.00 -8.83 0.04
CA THR A 191 -13.56 -9.40 1.26
C THR A 191 -12.60 -9.22 2.44
N LEU A 192 -13.14 -9.01 3.63
CA LEU A 192 -12.38 -8.99 4.87
C LEU A 192 -12.99 -9.98 5.86
N GLU A 193 -12.21 -10.35 6.87
CA GLU A 193 -12.67 -11.20 7.95
C GLU A 193 -13.88 -10.55 8.65
N ASN A 194 -14.98 -11.29 8.71
CA ASN A 194 -16.25 -10.85 9.29
C ASN A 194 -16.53 -11.48 10.66
N SER A 195 -15.49 -12.02 11.30
CA SER A 195 -15.54 -12.66 12.62
C SER A 195 -14.44 -12.13 13.52
N THR A 196 -14.24 -12.74 14.69
CA THR A 196 -13.10 -12.46 15.59
C THR A 196 -11.75 -12.60 14.88
N LYS A 197 -11.69 -13.32 13.74
CA LYS A 197 -10.50 -13.37 12.87
C LYS A 197 -10.05 -11.99 12.38
N PHE A 198 -10.95 -11.01 12.33
CA PHE A 198 -10.66 -9.62 12.02
C PHE A 198 -9.61 -9.01 12.97
N LEU A 199 -9.57 -9.46 14.22
CA LEU A 199 -8.58 -9.00 15.20
C LEU A 199 -7.16 -9.44 14.82
N TYR A 200 -7.00 -10.69 14.37
CA TYR A 200 -5.72 -11.19 13.85
C TYR A 200 -5.30 -10.45 12.57
N GLN A 201 -6.26 -10.13 11.70
CA GLN A 201 -6.03 -9.32 10.52
C GLN A 201 -5.54 -7.91 10.87
N CYS A 202 -6.20 -7.22 11.81
CA CYS A 202 -5.78 -5.91 12.32
C CYS A 202 -4.39 -5.96 12.95
N SER A 203 -4.13 -6.97 13.78
CA SER A 203 -2.83 -7.23 14.41
C SER A 203 -1.72 -7.40 13.37
N ARG A 204 -1.97 -8.16 12.30
CA ARG A 204 -1.01 -8.31 11.19
C ARG A 204 -0.72 -6.96 10.54
N TRP A 205 -1.74 -6.22 10.11
CA TRP A 205 -1.55 -4.91 9.48
C TRP A 205 -0.84 -3.91 10.41
N ALA A 206 -1.14 -3.92 11.70
CA ALA A 206 -0.45 -3.10 12.68
C ALA A 206 1.05 -3.44 12.75
N ARG A 207 1.43 -4.73 12.77
CA ARG A 207 2.84 -5.15 12.74
C ARG A 207 3.52 -4.71 11.44
N SER A 208 2.88 -4.89 10.29
CA SER A 208 3.36 -4.44 8.99
C SER A 208 3.65 -2.94 8.99
N ASN A 209 2.69 -2.16 9.47
CA ASN A 209 2.77 -0.70 9.53
C ASN A 209 3.92 -0.24 10.44
N TRP A 210 4.09 -0.85 11.62
CA TRP A 210 5.23 -0.58 12.51
C TRP A 210 6.58 -0.86 11.83
N ARG A 211 6.75 -2.04 11.24
CA ARG A 211 8.01 -2.44 10.60
C ARG A 211 8.35 -1.56 9.41
N SER A 212 7.39 -1.35 8.52
CA SER A 212 7.54 -0.59 7.29
C SER A 212 7.81 0.88 7.57
N ASN A 213 7.04 1.51 8.47
CA ASN A 213 7.22 2.93 8.78
C ASN A 213 8.50 3.20 9.56
N TRP A 214 8.88 2.30 10.48
CA TRP A 214 10.19 2.40 11.13
C TRP A 214 11.34 2.31 10.12
N THR A 215 11.26 1.37 9.17
CA THR A 215 12.29 1.23 8.13
C THR A 215 12.35 2.48 7.26
N SER A 216 11.20 2.99 6.82
CA SER A 216 11.08 4.19 5.99
C SER A 216 11.64 5.44 6.68
N LEU A 217 11.30 5.66 7.96
CA LEU A 217 11.71 6.85 8.71
C LEU A 217 13.15 6.79 9.22
N VAL A 218 13.60 5.63 9.70
CA VAL A 218 14.85 5.54 10.47
C VAL A 218 16.00 4.97 9.64
N ARG A 219 15.73 3.93 8.84
CA ARG A 219 16.77 3.24 8.05
C ARG A 219 16.98 3.90 6.70
N GLU A 220 15.89 4.08 5.95
CA GLU A 220 15.94 4.53 4.56
C GLU A 220 15.89 6.05 4.41
N ARG A 221 15.07 6.72 5.21
CA ARG A 221 15.00 8.19 5.35
C ARG A 221 14.62 8.98 4.10
N TYR A 222 14.35 8.30 2.97
CA TYR A 222 13.94 8.93 1.72
C TYR A 222 12.63 9.71 1.89
N VAL A 223 11.68 9.16 2.65
CA VAL A 223 10.36 9.75 2.87
C VAL A 223 10.44 11.14 3.50
N LEU A 224 11.45 11.38 4.35
CA LEU A 224 11.64 12.64 5.07
C LEU A 224 11.91 13.84 4.15
N ARG A 225 12.50 13.58 2.97
CA ARG A 225 12.83 14.62 1.99
C ARG A 225 11.87 14.63 0.80
N GLN A 226 11.40 13.46 0.38
CA GLN A 226 10.57 13.32 -0.82
C GLN A 226 9.08 13.58 -0.55
N GLN A 227 8.59 13.19 0.63
CA GLN A 227 7.16 13.22 0.97
C GLN A 227 6.95 13.71 2.42
N PRO A 228 7.24 15.00 2.72
CA PRO A 228 7.21 15.53 4.08
C PRO A 228 5.80 15.51 4.71
N TRP A 229 4.75 15.69 3.90
CA TRP A 229 3.37 15.64 4.39
C TRP A 229 2.96 14.21 4.69
N CYS A 230 3.22 13.27 3.78
CA CYS A 230 3.04 11.83 4.02
C CYS A 230 3.83 11.33 5.24
N THR A 231 5.06 11.84 5.41
CA THR A 231 5.91 11.58 6.59
C THR A 231 5.20 11.97 7.87
N TYR A 232 4.65 13.18 7.94
CA TYR A 232 3.89 13.64 9.10
C TYR A 232 2.61 12.83 9.30
N ALA A 233 1.77 12.75 8.25
CA ALA A 233 0.39 12.29 8.35
C ALA A 233 0.23 10.76 8.44
N LEU A 234 1.15 9.97 7.86
CA LEU A 234 1.05 8.50 7.83
C LEU A 234 2.16 7.83 8.61
N HIS A 235 3.42 8.24 8.37
CA HIS A 235 4.56 7.57 8.98
C HIS A 235 4.72 7.93 10.47
N ILE A 236 4.75 9.23 10.82
CA ILE A 236 4.84 9.68 12.22
C ILE A 236 3.53 9.39 12.97
N ALA A 237 2.38 9.57 12.32
CA ALA A 237 1.07 9.27 12.91
C ALA A 237 0.96 7.83 13.43
N THR A 238 1.74 6.89 12.89
CA THR A 238 1.79 5.51 13.41
C THR A 238 2.18 5.44 14.88
N PHE A 239 3.08 6.33 15.34
CA PHE A 239 3.58 6.37 16.71
C PHE A 239 2.70 7.20 17.64
N THR A 240 1.93 8.15 17.09
CA THR A 240 1.15 9.13 17.87
C THR A 240 -0.35 8.85 17.89
N SER A 241 -0.85 7.92 17.05
CA SER A 241 -2.27 7.58 16.93
C SER A 241 -2.83 6.65 18.03
N LEU A 242 -2.43 6.88 19.29
CA LEU A 242 -2.97 6.19 20.47
C LEU A 242 -4.21 6.91 21.01
N ALA A 243 -5.33 6.82 20.30
CA ALA A 243 -6.56 7.55 20.63
C ALA A 243 -7.05 7.32 22.07
N PHE A 244 -6.85 6.12 22.64
CA PHE A 244 -7.28 5.82 24.02
C PHE A 244 -6.50 6.63 25.06
N LEU A 245 -5.28 7.09 24.71
CA LEU A 245 -4.43 7.91 25.55
C LEU A 245 -4.57 9.39 25.19
N VAL A 246 -4.56 9.71 23.89
CA VAL A 246 -4.57 11.10 23.40
C VAL A 246 -5.91 11.78 23.68
N ASP A 247 -7.05 11.12 23.44
CA ASP A 247 -8.35 11.78 23.60
C ASP A 247 -8.62 12.19 25.07
N PRO A 248 -8.43 11.32 26.10
CA PRO A 248 -8.57 11.75 27.49
C PRO A 248 -7.57 12.84 27.89
N LEU A 249 -6.34 12.80 27.36
CA LEU A 249 -5.35 13.83 27.61
C LEU A 249 -5.75 15.18 27.00
N LEU A 250 -6.39 15.20 25.84
CA LEU A 250 -6.94 16.43 25.25
C LEU A 250 -8.04 17.03 26.13
N LEU A 251 -8.98 16.21 26.61
CA LEU A 251 -10.02 16.64 27.54
C LEU A 251 -9.43 17.17 28.86
N PHE A 252 -8.48 16.43 29.44
CA PHE A 252 -7.80 16.83 30.67
C PHE A 252 -7.01 18.12 30.49
N SER A 253 -6.28 18.25 29.38
CA SER A 253 -5.49 19.45 29.07
C SER A 253 -6.39 20.66 28.80
N CYS A 254 -7.55 20.46 28.16
CA CYS A 254 -8.56 21.51 27.99
C CYS A 254 -9.11 21.99 29.35
N TRP A 255 -9.42 21.06 30.25
CA TRP A 255 -9.89 21.39 31.59
C TRP A 255 -8.83 22.10 32.44
N TRP A 256 -7.58 21.64 32.37
CA TRP A 256 -6.43 22.20 33.09
C TRP A 256 -6.04 23.58 32.55
N GLY A 257 -5.95 23.72 31.22
CA GLY A 257 -5.59 24.98 30.57
C GLY A 257 -6.60 26.12 30.80
N THR A 258 -7.82 25.77 31.20
CA THR A 258 -8.88 26.74 31.53
C THR A 258 -9.13 26.90 33.02
N GLU A 259 -8.20 26.51 33.90
CA GLU A 259 -8.36 26.55 35.35
C GLU A 259 -8.83 27.91 35.89
N ASN A 260 -8.27 28.99 35.37
CA ASN A 260 -8.56 30.37 35.80
C ASN A 260 -9.80 31.00 35.17
N TRP A 261 -10.53 30.27 34.32
CA TRP A 261 -11.72 30.79 33.64
C TRP A 261 -12.96 30.64 34.53
N GLU A 262 -13.98 31.48 34.27
CA GLU A 262 -15.29 31.33 34.88
C GLU A 262 -15.85 29.91 34.63
N PRO A 263 -16.42 29.22 35.65
CA PRO A 263 -16.90 27.85 35.52
C PRO A 263 -17.82 27.61 34.32
N ARG A 264 -18.72 28.56 34.04
CA ARG A 264 -19.63 28.48 32.88
C ARG A 264 -18.87 28.34 31.56
N ASN A 265 -17.85 29.17 31.34
CA ASN A 265 -17.08 29.16 30.10
C ASN A 265 -16.24 27.89 29.97
N ARG A 266 -15.75 27.34 31.09
CA ARG A 266 -15.04 26.04 31.13
C ARG A 266 -15.93 24.90 30.66
N TYR A 267 -17.15 24.80 31.18
CA TYR A 267 -18.10 23.76 30.76
C TYR A 267 -18.51 23.91 29.29
N ILE A 268 -18.69 25.14 28.80
CA ILE A 268 -18.98 25.39 27.38
C ILE A 268 -17.82 24.90 26.50
N LEU A 269 -16.58 25.28 26.84
CA LEU A 269 -15.42 24.86 26.04
C LEU A 269 -15.22 23.34 26.08
N LEU A 270 -15.36 22.72 27.26
CA LEU A 270 -15.26 21.26 27.39
C LEU A 270 -16.36 20.56 26.59
N GLY A 271 -17.59 21.06 26.63
CA GLY A 271 -18.70 20.56 25.82
C GLY A 271 -18.44 20.71 24.31
N ALA A 272 -17.89 21.85 23.90
CA ALA A 272 -17.50 22.10 22.51
C ALA A 272 -16.37 21.16 22.06
N GLU A 273 -15.38 20.89 22.91
CA GLU A 273 -14.27 19.98 22.64
C GLU A 273 -14.76 18.52 22.51
N ILE A 274 -15.67 18.08 23.39
CA ILE A 274 -16.33 16.77 23.28
C ILE A 274 -17.14 16.69 21.97
N ALA A 275 -17.94 17.72 21.67
CA ALA A 275 -18.73 17.76 20.44
C ALA A 275 -17.85 17.75 19.19
N PHE A 276 -16.73 18.48 19.20
CA PHE A 276 -15.74 18.47 18.12
C PHE A 276 -15.08 17.10 17.96
N MET A 277 -14.63 16.48 19.05
CA MET A 277 -14.03 15.16 19.00
C MET A 277 -15.00 14.11 18.44
N PHE A 278 -16.17 13.94 19.06
CA PHE A 278 -17.08 12.86 18.70
C PHE A 278 -17.94 13.17 17.47
N GLY A 279 -18.25 14.44 17.21
CA GLY A 279 -19.05 14.88 16.06
C GLY A 279 -18.25 15.09 14.79
N PHE A 280 -16.99 15.53 14.89
CA PHE A 280 -16.14 15.79 13.72
C PHE A 280 -14.99 14.79 13.60
N THR A 281 -14.08 14.73 14.58
CA THR A 281 -12.81 13.98 14.41
C THR A 281 -13.02 12.47 14.20
N LYS A 282 -14.02 11.87 14.87
CA LYS A 282 -14.36 10.44 14.72
C LYS A 282 -15.19 10.12 13.48
N VAL A 283 -15.76 11.14 12.83
CA VAL A 283 -16.76 10.98 11.75
C VAL A 283 -16.20 11.39 10.39
N VAL A 284 -15.33 12.40 10.31
CA VAL A 284 -14.89 13.02 9.05
C VAL A 284 -14.33 12.03 8.03
N LYS A 285 -13.52 11.06 8.48
CA LYS A 285 -12.93 10.03 7.60
C LYS A 285 -13.90 8.92 7.18
N LEU A 286 -15.11 8.91 7.73
CA LEU A 286 -16.17 7.92 7.46
C LEU A 286 -17.33 8.52 6.65
N VAL A 287 -17.27 9.81 6.32
CA VAL A 287 -18.35 10.52 5.60
C VAL A 287 -18.67 9.82 4.28
N GLY A 288 -17.67 9.33 3.54
CA GLY A 288 -17.92 8.62 2.29
C GLY A 288 -18.70 7.31 2.47
N LEU A 289 -18.56 6.64 3.62
CA LEU A 289 -19.35 5.44 3.94
C LEU A 289 -20.79 5.82 4.30
N PHE A 290 -20.99 6.83 5.14
CA PHE A 290 -22.32 7.30 5.53
C PHE A 290 -23.10 7.94 4.38
N ARG A 291 -22.43 8.61 3.43
CA ARG A 291 -23.07 9.15 2.23
C ARG A 291 -23.63 8.04 1.33
N ARG A 292 -22.99 6.88 1.30
CA ARG A 292 -23.46 5.72 0.52
C ARG A 292 -24.55 4.95 1.26
N ASN A 293 -24.39 4.78 2.57
CA ASN A 293 -25.34 4.06 3.42
C ASN A 293 -25.63 4.86 4.70
N PRO A 294 -26.63 5.77 4.71
CA PRO A 294 -26.91 6.60 5.88
C PRO A 294 -27.29 5.81 7.14
N SER A 295 -27.92 4.63 6.96
CA SER A 295 -28.27 3.72 8.06
C SER A 295 -27.06 3.20 8.84
N ASP A 296 -25.86 3.24 8.24
CA ASP A 296 -24.63 2.78 8.88
C ASP A 296 -24.22 3.62 10.09
N ILE A 297 -24.85 4.79 10.33
CA ILE A 297 -24.64 5.58 11.54
C ILE A 297 -24.84 4.78 12.82
N MET A 298 -25.66 3.72 12.79
CA MET A 298 -25.84 2.80 13.92
C MET A 298 -24.55 2.10 14.37
N PHE A 299 -23.56 1.95 13.47
CA PHE A 299 -22.27 1.32 13.77
C PHE A 299 -21.24 2.30 14.34
N LEU A 300 -21.52 3.61 14.31
CA LEU A 300 -20.58 4.64 14.78
C LEU A 300 -20.13 4.45 16.24
N PRO A 301 -21.01 4.15 17.21
CA PRO A 301 -20.57 3.92 18.60
C PRO A 301 -19.58 2.77 18.71
N VAL A 302 -19.85 1.66 18.01
CA VAL A 302 -18.95 0.49 17.98
C VAL A 302 -17.63 0.83 17.29
N SER A 303 -17.65 1.64 16.23
CA SER A 303 -16.44 2.13 15.56
C SER A 303 -15.52 2.91 16.50
N ILE A 304 -16.09 3.75 17.37
CA ILE A 304 -15.35 4.62 18.27
C ILE A 304 -14.69 3.77 19.37
N LEU A 305 -15.46 2.88 19.99
CA LEU A 305 -14.96 1.92 20.97
C LEU A 305 -13.87 1.03 20.37
N PHE A 306 -14.09 0.52 19.15
CA PHE A 306 -13.10 -0.25 18.44
C PHE A 306 -11.85 0.57 18.09
N GLY A 307 -11.99 1.87 17.80
CA GLY A 307 -10.85 2.77 17.58
C GLY A 307 -9.94 2.87 18.82
N TYR A 308 -10.52 2.94 20.02
CA TYR A 308 -9.75 2.89 21.27
C TYR A 308 -9.09 1.53 21.48
N PHE A 309 -9.86 0.44 21.30
CA PHE A 309 -9.34 -0.92 21.41
C PHE A 309 -8.22 -1.21 20.40
N HIS A 310 -8.34 -0.70 19.17
CA HIS A 310 -7.33 -0.85 18.12
C HIS A 310 -6.03 -0.13 18.50
N GLY A 311 -6.07 0.90 19.34
CA GLY A 311 -4.87 1.48 19.95
C GLY A 311 -4.09 0.46 20.79
N LEU A 312 -4.78 -0.40 21.53
CA LEU A 312 -4.17 -1.50 22.28
C LEU A 312 -3.62 -2.58 21.34
N ILE A 313 -4.32 -2.90 20.24
CA ILE A 313 -3.81 -3.80 19.19
C ILE A 313 -2.49 -3.28 18.62
N LYS A 314 -2.38 -1.97 18.36
CA LYS A 314 -1.14 -1.36 17.87
C LYS A 314 0.01 -1.50 18.88
N LEU A 315 -0.25 -1.37 20.17
CA LEU A 315 0.76 -1.60 21.21
C LEU A 315 1.16 -3.06 21.30
N TRP A 316 0.20 -3.98 21.28
CA TRP A 316 0.49 -5.42 21.24
C TRP A 316 1.32 -5.80 20.01
N ALA A 317 1.00 -5.22 18.85
CA ALA A 317 1.76 -5.41 17.60
C ALA A 317 3.22 -4.91 17.73
N LEU A 318 3.45 -3.79 18.43
CA LEU A 318 4.80 -3.26 18.69
C LEU A 318 5.66 -4.24 19.50
N PHE A 319 5.08 -4.93 20.49
CA PHE A 319 5.80 -5.92 21.28
C PHE A 319 5.95 -7.29 20.57
N THR A 320 5.23 -7.51 19.47
CA THR A 320 5.23 -8.78 18.71
C THR A 320 5.79 -8.65 17.29
N LEU A 321 6.58 -7.60 17.01
CA LEU A 321 7.17 -7.37 15.67
C LEU A 321 8.07 -8.50 15.16
N LYS A 322 8.58 -9.36 16.06
CA LYS A 322 9.36 -10.55 15.71
C LYS A 322 8.55 -11.56 14.89
N GLU A 323 7.23 -11.52 14.98
CA GLU A 323 6.38 -12.40 14.18
C GLU A 323 6.29 -11.90 12.75
N THR A 324 7.00 -12.58 11.85
CA THR A 324 7.09 -12.23 10.42
C THR A 324 6.17 -13.06 9.51
N SER A 325 5.27 -13.87 10.09
CA SER A 325 4.32 -14.69 9.33
C SER A 325 2.96 -14.02 9.10
N TRP A 326 2.14 -14.67 8.27
CA TRP A 326 0.79 -14.21 7.94
C TRP A 326 -0.20 -14.45 9.09
N GLY A 327 -0.05 -15.50 9.90
CA GLY A 327 -0.79 -15.75 11.15
C GLY A 327 -2.32 -15.90 11.05
N SER A 328 -2.93 -15.55 9.91
CA SER A 328 -4.35 -15.73 9.59
C SER A 328 -4.59 -16.83 8.55
N ARG A 329 -3.53 -17.40 7.97
CA ARG A 329 -3.59 -18.55 7.07
C ARG A 329 -2.68 -19.66 7.63
N GLU A 330 -3.21 -20.87 7.76
CA GLU A 330 -2.50 -22.01 8.37
C GLU A 330 -1.30 -22.48 7.52
N ASP A 331 -1.41 -22.38 6.19
CA ASP A 331 -0.39 -22.74 5.20
C ASP A 331 0.86 -21.83 5.21
N GLY A 332 0.69 -20.56 5.56
CA GLY A 332 1.79 -19.59 5.62
C GLY A 332 2.82 -19.87 6.73
N ASP A 333 2.48 -20.75 7.67
CA ASP A 333 3.30 -21.12 8.84
C ASP A 333 3.93 -22.52 8.74
N GLU A 334 3.57 -23.33 7.74
CA GLU A 334 4.03 -24.73 7.59
C GLU A 334 5.54 -24.87 7.33
N HIS A 335 6.19 -23.86 6.74
CA HIS A 335 7.62 -23.87 6.41
C HIS A 335 8.46 -22.92 7.26
N ASN A 336 8.15 -22.83 8.56
CA ASN A 336 8.85 -21.97 9.52
C ASN A 336 10.37 -22.21 9.57
N THR A 337 10.86 -23.43 9.35
CA THR A 337 12.29 -23.77 9.37
C THR A 337 13.09 -23.01 8.30
N PHE A 338 12.51 -22.73 7.12
CA PHE A 338 13.16 -21.95 6.07
C PHE A 338 13.12 -20.43 6.36
N ARG A 339 12.05 -19.94 7.01
CA ARG A 339 11.91 -18.53 7.43
C ARG A 339 12.93 -18.16 8.51
N LEU A 340 13.15 -19.07 9.44
CA LEU A 340 14.03 -18.89 10.60
C LEU A 340 15.50 -19.22 10.29
N GLN A 341 15.82 -19.71 9.08
CA GLN A 341 17.19 -19.97 8.66
C GLN A 341 17.99 -18.67 8.58
N GLU A 342 19.01 -18.57 9.43
CA GLU A 342 20.04 -17.54 9.31
C GLU A 342 20.82 -17.81 8.01
N LYS A 343 20.88 -16.81 7.12
CA LYS A 343 21.74 -16.89 5.93
C LYS A 343 23.19 -17.03 6.43
N PRO A 344 23.98 -18.01 5.96
CA PRO A 344 25.33 -18.22 6.47
C PRO A 344 26.15 -16.92 6.36
N PRO A 345 27.04 -16.64 7.34
CA PRO A 345 27.85 -15.44 7.31
C PRO A 345 28.59 -15.36 5.97
N ARG A 346 28.65 -14.15 5.41
CA ARG A 346 29.33 -13.90 4.13
C ARG A 346 30.74 -14.48 4.23
N SER A 347 31.08 -15.44 3.36
CA SER A 347 32.41 -16.06 3.36
C SER A 347 33.49 -14.98 3.32
N GLN A 348 34.46 -15.07 4.22
CA GLN A 348 35.61 -14.16 4.26
C GLN A 348 36.41 -14.20 2.94
N ALA A 349 36.29 -15.27 2.15
CA ALA A 349 36.87 -15.36 0.80
C ALA A 349 36.25 -14.36 -0.21
N MET A 350 35.09 -13.79 0.09
CA MET A 350 34.46 -12.70 -0.69
C MET A 350 34.58 -11.32 0.00
N ALA A 351 35.33 -11.21 1.09
CA ALA A 351 35.77 -9.92 1.59
C ALA A 351 36.94 -9.45 0.72
N THR A 352 36.78 -8.29 0.09
CA THR A 352 37.92 -7.60 -0.54
C THR A 352 39.02 -7.48 0.53
N PRO A 353 40.26 -7.91 0.29
CA PRO A 353 41.30 -7.83 1.30
C PRO A 353 41.42 -6.37 1.76
N LEU A 354 41.36 -6.14 3.07
CA LEU A 354 41.64 -4.86 3.70
C LEU A 354 43.00 -5.01 4.38
N GLY A 355 44.05 -4.80 3.61
CA GLY A 355 45.43 -4.73 4.08
C GLY A 355 46.02 -3.33 3.86
N PRO A 356 46.98 -2.89 4.69
CA PRO A 356 47.66 -1.60 4.53
C PRO A 356 48.39 -1.47 3.17
N ASP A 357 48.69 -2.59 2.51
CA ASP A 357 49.51 -2.65 1.28
C ASP A 357 48.71 -2.63 -0.04
N LEU A 358 47.40 -2.31 -0.03
CA LEU A 358 46.66 -2.19 -1.29
C LEU A 358 47.00 -0.91 -2.07
N PRO A 359 47.22 -1.01 -3.41
CA PRO A 359 47.45 0.15 -4.27
C PRO A 359 46.33 1.19 -4.14
N LYS A 360 46.68 2.48 -3.99
CA LYS A 360 45.73 3.59 -3.81
C LYS A 360 44.62 3.65 -4.88
N ALA A 361 44.84 3.09 -6.07
CA ALA A 361 43.85 3.00 -7.15
C ALA A 361 42.61 2.17 -6.77
N MET A 362 42.71 1.21 -5.85
CA MET A 362 41.58 0.38 -5.42
C MET A 362 40.73 1.01 -4.30
N ARG A 363 41.21 2.05 -3.61
CA ARG A 363 40.44 2.74 -2.56
C ARG A 363 39.34 3.66 -3.12
N TYR A 364 39.38 4.00 -4.41
CA TYR A 364 38.49 4.99 -5.04
C TYR A 364 37.38 4.41 -5.95
N SER A 365 37.23 3.09 -6.03
CA SER A 365 36.25 2.48 -6.97
C SER A 365 34.78 2.71 -6.57
N ARG A 366 34.48 3.02 -5.30
CA ARG A 366 33.08 3.22 -4.85
C ARG A 366 32.43 4.53 -5.30
N THR A 367 33.21 5.55 -5.67
CA THR A 367 32.69 6.88 -6.01
C THR A 367 32.67 7.17 -7.51
N SER A 368 33.25 6.31 -8.35
CA SER A 368 33.38 6.57 -9.80
C SER A 368 32.25 5.98 -10.65
N GLN A 369 31.45 5.04 -10.13
CA GLN A 369 30.25 4.54 -10.84
C GLN A 369 29.10 5.55 -10.84
N ALA A 370 28.98 6.39 -9.81
CA ALA A 370 27.95 7.43 -9.74
C ALA A 370 28.20 8.62 -10.68
N ARG A 371 29.45 8.84 -11.14
CA ARG A 371 29.78 9.95 -12.06
C ARG A 371 29.72 9.59 -13.54
N ARG A 372 29.74 8.31 -13.92
CA ARG A 372 29.71 7.90 -15.32
C ARG A 372 28.32 7.87 -15.97
N LEU A 373 27.25 7.99 -15.18
CA LEU A 373 25.88 8.14 -15.70
C LEU A 373 25.45 9.62 -15.88
N GLY A 374 26.32 10.58 -15.51
CA GLY A 374 26.01 12.02 -15.57
C GLY A 374 26.73 12.80 -16.69
N MET A 375 27.48 12.14 -17.58
CA MET A 375 28.20 12.78 -18.68
C MET A 375 28.07 11.96 -19.97
N SER A 376 26.88 12.00 -20.56
CA SER A 376 26.65 11.69 -21.98
C SER A 376 25.34 12.36 -22.41
N SER A 377 25.32 13.69 -22.33
CA SER A 377 24.40 14.52 -23.11
C SER A 377 25.27 15.53 -23.85
N GLU A 378 26.02 15.02 -24.83
CA GLU A 378 26.57 15.86 -25.87
C GLU A 378 25.63 15.84 -27.06
N LYS A 379 25.31 17.06 -27.50
CA LYS A 379 24.48 17.43 -28.64
C LYS A 379 24.74 16.54 -29.85
N TYR A 380 23.72 15.81 -30.27
CA TYR A 380 23.55 15.49 -31.69
C TYR A 380 22.42 16.38 -32.23
N GLU A 381 22.82 17.44 -32.92
CA GLU A 381 21.97 18.04 -33.95
C GLU A 381 21.74 16.98 -35.02
N PHE A 382 20.49 16.55 -35.19
CA PHE A 382 20.07 15.89 -36.42
C PHE A 382 18.99 16.72 -37.10
N ILE A 383 19.39 17.14 -38.29
CA ILE A 383 18.69 17.83 -39.36
C ILE A 383 17.33 17.18 -39.64
N GLY A 384 16.33 18.03 -39.82
CA GLY A 384 14.95 17.63 -40.01
C GLY A 384 14.69 16.81 -41.28
N CYS A 385 13.66 15.98 -41.20
CA CYS A 385 12.81 15.67 -42.34
C CYS A 385 11.38 15.53 -41.81
N GLY A 386 10.52 16.45 -42.24
CA GLY A 386 9.12 16.49 -41.86
C GLY A 386 8.35 15.33 -42.47
N VAL A 387 7.53 14.69 -41.65
CA VAL A 387 6.38 13.91 -42.14
C VAL A 387 5.17 14.35 -41.33
N THR A 388 4.33 15.15 -41.99
CA THR A 388 2.99 15.49 -41.55
C THR A 388 2.13 14.24 -41.41
N ARG A 389 1.58 14.00 -40.22
CA ARG A 389 0.37 13.19 -40.07
C ARG A 389 -0.62 13.95 -39.20
N ASN A 390 -1.61 14.54 -39.89
CA ASN A 390 -2.85 15.00 -39.31
C ASN A 390 -3.58 13.81 -38.69
N VAL A 391 -3.70 13.79 -37.36
CA VAL A 391 -4.71 12.99 -36.67
C VAL A 391 -5.54 13.95 -35.84
N VAL A 392 -6.74 14.24 -36.33
CA VAL A 392 -7.76 15.01 -35.64
C VAL A 392 -8.46 14.06 -34.67
N TYR A 393 -8.30 14.27 -33.36
CA TYR A 393 -9.13 13.63 -32.35
C TYR A 393 -10.37 14.51 -32.08
N PRO A 394 -11.58 13.92 -31.97
CA PRO A 394 -12.78 14.69 -31.65
C PRO A 394 -12.71 15.24 -30.22
N LYS A 395 -12.98 16.54 -30.07
CA LYS A 395 -13.12 17.22 -28.79
C LYS A 395 -14.27 16.59 -27.98
N ALA A 396 -13.99 16.21 -26.74
CA ALA A 396 -15.00 15.82 -25.77
C ALA A 396 -15.90 17.03 -25.43
N THR A 397 -17.17 16.93 -25.79
CA THR A 397 -18.23 17.84 -25.34
C THR A 397 -18.54 17.60 -23.86
N GLN A 398 -18.41 18.63 -23.03
CA GLN A 398 -18.92 18.66 -21.67
C GLN A 398 -20.45 18.50 -21.66
N PRO A 399 -21.04 17.69 -20.77
CA PRO A 399 -22.48 17.74 -20.55
C PRO A 399 -22.85 18.95 -19.70
N ALA A 400 -23.86 19.68 -20.16
CA ALA A 400 -24.46 20.82 -19.48
C ALA A 400 -25.07 20.42 -18.13
N VAL A 401 -24.85 21.28 -17.15
CA VAL A 401 -25.49 21.24 -15.83
C VAL A 401 -26.95 21.68 -16.00
N HIS A 402 -27.88 20.80 -15.64
CA HIS A 402 -29.24 21.17 -15.23
C HIS A 402 -29.60 20.40 -13.96
#